data_AF-W9WGQ3-F1
#
_entry.id   AF-W9WGQ3-F1
#
_cell.length_a   1.000
_cell.length_b   1.000
_cell.length_c   1.000
_cell.angle_alpha   90.00
_cell.angle_beta   90.00
_cell.angle_gamma   90.00
#
_symmetry.space_group_name_H-M   'P 1'
#
loop_
_entity.id
_entity.type
_entity.pdbx_description
1 polymer ?
#
loop_
_entity_poly.entity_id
_entity_poly.type
_entity_poly.pdbx_seq_one_letter_code
_entity_poly.pdbx_strand_id
1 'polypeptide(L)'
;MTPKLLQNVLEARHGISGLSNDKLHPRISYSEIPLDNAHHHERHPSMQKGEQQSSPRREFLLRQYNKFRHWARIASGVTNVISALFSASMESIMIYTMYKFYTTKDIFVEGRPWGPWAKGSVLWPTFMLAAASITTSLLALTALVALWCRRRHDAAFFSLLYAAGHIVAWVIVSVVYRVEKTEKDLWGWSCTDKARAIQQQLDSKKLNFESLCKLQASSWEVSVAEVVIKILSTGVSWYFDGKQKGLKIELVGDIGSAGFNQVTG
;
A
#
# COMPACT_ATOMS: atom_id res chain seq x y z
N MET A 1 10.67 2.71 -43.21
CA MET A 1 9.51 1.79 -43.17
C MET A 1 8.83 1.94 -41.83
N THR A 2 7.84 2.82 -41.77
CA THR A 2 7.00 3.09 -40.60
C THR A 2 5.79 2.15 -40.63
N PRO A 3 5.40 1.53 -39.52
CA PRO A 3 4.37 0.50 -39.55
C PRO A 3 2.98 1.13 -39.67
N LYS A 4 2.25 0.70 -40.70
CA LYS A 4 0.84 1.02 -41.05
C LYS A 4 -0.21 0.70 -39.97
N LEU A 5 0.22 0.36 -38.76
CA LEU A 5 -0.64 -0.09 -37.65
C LEU A 5 -1.19 1.09 -36.84
N LEU A 6 -0.50 2.24 -36.83
CA LEU A 6 -0.92 3.43 -36.09
C LEU A 6 -2.02 4.24 -36.79
N GLN A 7 -2.16 4.11 -38.12
CA GLN A 7 -3.15 4.86 -38.90
C GLN A 7 -4.55 4.25 -38.81
N ASN A 8 -4.66 2.92 -38.71
CA ASN A 8 -5.93 2.22 -38.59
C ASN A 8 -6.59 2.37 -37.20
N VAL A 9 -5.82 2.69 -36.16
CA VAL A 9 -6.34 2.90 -34.79
C VAL A 9 -6.90 4.31 -34.60
N LEU A 10 -6.44 5.30 -35.39
CA LEU A 10 -6.92 6.68 -35.29
C LEU A 10 -8.23 6.93 -36.06
N GLU A 11 -8.53 6.16 -37.11
CA GLU A 11 -9.80 6.27 -37.85
C GLU A 11 -10.99 5.57 -37.16
N ALA A 12 -10.76 4.57 -36.30
CA ALA A 12 -11.85 3.89 -35.58
C ALA A 12 -12.47 4.73 -34.45
N ARG A 13 -11.92 5.90 -34.13
CA ARG A 13 -12.33 6.72 -32.97
C ARG A 13 -13.37 7.81 -33.29
N HIS A 14 -13.68 8.06 -34.56
CA HIS A 14 -14.58 9.16 -34.99
C HIS A 14 -16.00 8.72 -35.40
N GLY A 15 -16.37 7.44 -35.22
CA GLY A 15 -17.60 6.88 -35.78
C GLY A 15 -18.76 6.58 -34.83
N ILE A 16 -18.78 7.08 -33.58
CA ILE A 16 -19.89 6.81 -32.63
C ILE A 16 -20.39 8.12 -32.03
N SER A 17 -21.10 8.88 -32.86
CA SER A 17 -21.91 10.02 -32.45
C SER A 17 -23.34 9.77 -32.90
N GLY A 18 -24.25 9.58 -31.94
CA GLY A 18 -25.69 9.62 -32.17
C GLY A 18 -26.41 8.28 -32.04
N LEU A 19 -26.88 7.96 -30.82
CA LEU A 19 -28.27 7.52 -30.67
C LEU A 19 -28.78 7.88 -29.26
N SER A 20 -29.71 8.85 -29.28
CA SER A 20 -30.61 9.22 -28.19
C SER A 20 -31.70 8.14 -28.05
N ASN A 21 -32.00 7.72 -26.81
CA ASN A 21 -33.35 7.81 -26.24
C ASN A 21 -33.44 7.20 -24.83
N ASP A 22 -33.83 8.08 -23.91
CA ASP A 22 -34.85 7.89 -22.88
C ASP A 22 -34.89 6.58 -22.06
N LYS A 23 -34.31 6.67 -20.86
CA LYS A 23 -34.99 6.23 -19.63
C LYS A 23 -34.55 7.11 -18.47
N LEU A 24 -35.43 8.06 -18.14
CA LEU A 24 -35.31 9.01 -17.05
C LEU A 24 -35.41 8.26 -15.70
N HIS A 25 -34.28 7.97 -15.07
CA HIS A 25 -34.21 7.69 -13.63
C HIS A 25 -33.61 8.92 -12.94
N PRO A 26 -34.24 9.49 -11.89
CA PRO A 26 -33.63 10.57 -11.13
C PRO A 26 -32.47 9.98 -10.31
N ARG A 27 -31.27 10.00 -10.89
CA ARG A 27 -30.03 9.73 -10.17
C ARG A 27 -29.73 10.98 -9.35
N ILE A 28 -30.15 10.98 -8.09
CA ILE A 28 -29.83 12.06 -7.15
C ILE A 28 -28.32 12.05 -6.93
N SER A 29 -27.63 12.92 -7.66
CA SER A 29 -26.22 13.22 -7.51
C SER A 29 -26.05 14.11 -6.29
N TYR A 30 -25.84 13.52 -5.11
CA TYR A 30 -25.34 14.25 -3.94
C TYR A 30 -23.83 14.45 -4.10
N SER A 31 -23.48 15.40 -4.95
CA SER A 31 -22.17 16.04 -4.93
C SER A 31 -21.99 16.70 -3.57
N GLU A 32 -20.89 16.35 -2.91
CA GLU A 32 -20.14 17.09 -1.90
C GLU A 32 -20.95 17.86 -0.83
N ILE A 33 -20.70 17.51 0.44
CA ILE A 33 -20.92 18.43 1.56
C ILE A 33 -19.56 19.10 1.82
N PRO A 34 -19.30 20.34 1.35
CA PRO A 34 -18.17 21.14 1.80
C PRO A 34 -18.64 21.88 3.06
N LEU A 35 -18.24 21.37 4.21
CA LEU A 35 -18.35 22.10 5.48
C LEU A 35 -17.03 22.85 5.69
N ASP A 36 -16.82 23.93 4.93
CA ASP A 36 -15.90 25.03 5.28
C ASP A 36 -16.00 26.15 4.22
N ASN A 37 -16.73 27.23 4.55
CA ASN A 37 -16.33 28.61 4.27
C ASN A 37 -17.41 29.55 4.80
N ALA A 38 -17.14 30.13 5.97
CA ALA A 38 -17.80 31.31 6.45
C ALA A 38 -17.30 32.51 5.63
N HIS A 39 -18.11 32.99 4.68
CA HIS A 39 -17.96 34.34 4.16
C HIS A 39 -19.32 35.02 3.99
N HIS A 40 -19.38 36.23 4.54
CA HIS A 40 -20.49 37.17 4.59
C HIS A 40 -21.34 37.22 3.31
N HIS A 41 -22.62 36.89 3.44
CA HIS A 41 -23.66 37.54 2.67
C HIS A 41 -24.78 38.00 3.61
N GLU A 42 -25.21 39.23 3.41
CA GLU A 42 -26.20 39.94 4.20
C GLU A 42 -27.55 39.22 4.24
N ARG A 43 -28.19 39.40 5.38
CA ARG A 43 -29.25 38.58 5.96
C ARG A 43 -30.61 39.20 5.60
N HIS A 44 -31.44 38.49 4.85
CA HIS A 44 -32.89 38.73 4.83
C HIS A 44 -33.54 38.06 6.06
N PRO A 45 -34.25 38.78 6.94
CA PRO A 45 -34.75 38.25 8.20
C PRO A 45 -36.25 37.92 8.10
N SER A 46 -36.63 36.86 7.40
CA SER A 46 -38.03 36.38 7.45
C SER A 46 -38.24 34.95 6.96
N MET A 47 -37.40 34.00 7.39
CA MET A 47 -37.78 32.56 7.43
C MET A 47 -36.83 31.80 8.37
N GLN A 48 -36.70 32.30 9.59
CA GLN A 48 -35.89 31.69 10.64
C GLN A 48 -36.79 31.33 11.83
N LYS A 49 -37.76 30.43 11.59
CA LYS A 49 -38.57 29.82 12.66
C LYS A 49 -39.02 28.40 12.27
N GLY A 50 -38.04 27.60 11.88
CA GLY A 50 -38.07 26.17 12.02
C GLY A 50 -36.75 25.81 12.66
N GLU A 51 -36.64 26.03 13.97
CA GLU A 51 -35.49 25.52 14.73
C GLU A 51 -35.38 24.03 14.43
N GLN A 52 -34.36 23.71 13.67
CA GLN A 52 -33.89 22.38 13.39
C GLN A 52 -33.47 21.80 14.74
N GLN A 53 -34.45 21.27 15.48
CA GLN A 53 -34.26 20.57 16.74
C GLN A 53 -33.29 19.44 16.43
N SER A 54 -32.00 19.67 16.69
CA SER A 54 -30.96 18.70 16.41
C SER A 54 -31.26 17.51 17.31
N SER A 55 -31.82 16.45 16.71
CA SER A 55 -32.10 15.23 17.45
C SER A 55 -30.79 14.80 18.13
N PRO A 56 -30.75 14.65 19.47
CA PRO A 56 -29.52 14.26 20.18
C PRO A 56 -28.93 12.94 19.65
N ARG A 57 -29.79 12.10 19.05
CA ARG A 57 -29.40 10.87 18.33
C ARG A 57 -28.52 11.16 17.11
N ARG A 58 -28.83 12.19 16.32
CA ARG A 58 -28.07 12.58 15.12
C ARG A 58 -26.65 13.00 15.48
N GLU A 59 -26.51 13.85 16.49
CA GLU A 59 -25.19 14.29 16.95
C GLU A 59 -24.35 13.12 17.47
N PHE A 60 -24.98 12.17 18.17
CA PHE A 60 -24.33 10.96 18.63
C PHE A 60 -23.80 10.10 17.45
N LEU A 61 -24.63 9.86 16.42
CA LEU A 61 -24.23 9.12 15.22
C LEU A 61 -23.10 9.83 14.46
N LEU A 62 -23.15 11.15 14.31
CA LEU A 62 -22.09 11.94 13.66
C LEU A 62 -20.77 11.88 14.44
N ARG A 63 -20.80 11.96 15.78
CA ARG A 63 -19.60 11.79 16.62
C ARG A 63 -19.00 10.41 16.44
N GLN A 64 -19.80 9.34 16.42
CA GLN A 64 -19.32 7.98 16.18
C GLN A 64 -18.72 7.84 14.77
N TYR A 65 -19.41 8.34 13.74
CA TYR A 65 -18.93 8.33 12.36
C TYR A 65 -17.57 9.02 12.22
N ASN A 66 -17.42 10.23 12.78
CA ASN A 66 -16.17 10.99 12.72
C ASN A 66 -15.03 10.30 13.49
N LYS A 67 -15.33 9.68 14.63
CA LYS A 67 -14.35 8.86 15.36
C LYS A 67 -13.85 7.70 14.50
N PHE A 68 -14.74 6.89 13.92
CA PHE A 68 -14.32 5.77 13.06
C PHE A 68 -13.52 6.24 11.85
N ARG A 69 -13.91 7.36 11.23
CA ARG A 69 -13.19 7.92 10.08
C ARG A 69 -11.79 8.43 10.45
N HIS A 70 -11.64 8.99 11.65
CA HIS A 70 -10.35 9.42 12.15
C HIS A 70 -9.43 8.22 12.48
N TRP A 71 -9.96 7.21 13.18
CA TRP A 71 -9.23 5.99 13.50
C TRP A 71 -8.78 5.23 12.25
N ALA A 72 -9.62 5.13 11.22
CA ALA A 72 -9.24 4.51 9.95
C ALA A 72 -8.07 5.26 9.26
N ARG A 73 -8.07 6.60 9.32
CA ARG A 73 -6.95 7.40 8.78
C ARG A 73 -5.66 7.22 9.57
N ILE A 74 -5.75 7.18 10.90
CA ILE A 74 -4.59 6.90 11.76
C ILE A 74 -4.03 5.51 11.46
N ALA A 75 -4.89 4.48 11.41
CA ALA A 75 -4.47 3.11 11.13
C ALA A 75 -3.76 3.02 9.76
N SER A 76 -4.32 3.67 8.73
CA SER A 76 -3.69 3.74 7.41
C SER A 76 -2.33 4.47 7.45
N GLY A 77 -2.24 5.62 8.12
CA GLY A 77 -0.99 6.36 8.29
C GLY A 77 0.09 5.52 8.98
N VAL A 78 -0.22 4.94 10.14
CA VAL A 78 0.69 4.09 10.92
C VAL A 78 1.16 2.89 10.10
N THR A 79 0.25 2.23 9.38
CA THR A 79 0.60 1.08 8.53
C THR A 79 1.60 1.48 7.45
N ASN A 80 1.38 2.60 6.76
CA ASN A 80 2.30 3.04 5.71
C ASN A 80 3.67 3.48 6.26
N VAL A 81 3.73 4.02 7.47
CA VAL A 81 5.01 4.28 8.15
C VAL A 81 5.75 2.97 8.45
N ILE A 82 5.07 1.98 9.01
CA ILE A 82 5.69 0.67 9.30
C ILE A 82 6.19 0.02 8.01
N SER A 83 5.35 -0.01 6.97
CA SER A 83 5.72 -0.53 5.64
C SER A 83 6.95 0.16 5.06
N ALA A 84 7.04 1.50 5.19
CA ALA A 84 8.19 2.26 4.71
C ALA A 84 9.47 1.89 5.47
N LEU A 85 9.40 1.76 6.80
CA LEU A 85 10.55 1.38 7.63
C LEU A 85 11.03 -0.04 7.32
N PHE A 86 10.11 -1.00 7.23
CA PHE A 86 10.43 -2.37 6.88
C PHE A 86 11.05 -2.46 5.49
N SER A 87 10.46 -1.78 4.51
CA SER A 87 10.99 -1.73 3.14
C SER A 87 12.39 -1.10 3.07
N ALA A 88 12.62 0.03 3.74
CA ALA A 88 13.94 0.67 3.78
C ALA A 88 15.00 -0.21 4.47
N SER A 89 14.60 -0.94 5.51
CA SER A 89 15.50 -1.89 6.19
C SER A 89 15.89 -3.05 5.28
N MET A 90 14.93 -3.67 4.59
CA MET A 90 15.18 -4.77 3.64
C MET A 90 16.03 -4.31 2.46
N GLU A 91 15.72 -3.15 1.88
CA GLU A 91 16.52 -2.52 0.83
C GLU A 91 17.98 -2.36 1.27
N SER A 92 18.20 -1.81 2.47
CA SER A 92 19.53 -1.63 3.03
C SER A 92 20.29 -2.95 3.18
N ILE A 93 19.62 -4.01 3.65
CA ILE A 93 20.22 -5.34 3.79
C ILE A 93 20.57 -5.94 2.42
N MET A 94 19.69 -5.82 1.43
CA MET A 94 19.95 -6.35 0.08
C MET A 94 21.09 -5.59 -0.61
N ILE A 95 21.11 -4.25 -0.53
CA ILE A 95 22.21 -3.43 -1.05
C ILE A 95 23.52 -3.79 -0.36
N TYR A 96 23.52 -3.91 0.97
CA TYR A 96 24.70 -4.33 1.73
C TYR A 96 25.20 -5.69 1.26
N THR A 97 24.32 -6.68 1.11
CA THR A 97 24.67 -8.02 0.63
C THR A 97 25.30 -7.97 -0.77
N MET A 98 24.75 -7.15 -1.69
CA MET A 98 25.32 -6.99 -3.03
C MET A 98 26.69 -6.32 -2.98
N TYR A 99 26.82 -5.27 -2.19
CA TYR A 99 28.10 -4.59 -1.98
C TYR A 99 29.16 -5.57 -1.46
N LYS A 100 28.84 -6.39 -0.46
CA LYS A 100 29.75 -7.42 0.04
C LYS A 100 30.11 -8.43 -1.04
N PHE A 101 29.14 -8.91 -1.81
CA PHE A 101 29.39 -9.82 -2.91
C PHE A 101 30.38 -9.23 -3.93
N TYR A 102 30.08 -8.06 -4.50
CA TYR A 102 30.91 -7.46 -5.55
C TYR A 102 32.31 -7.07 -5.08
N THR A 103 32.47 -6.67 -3.81
CA THR A 103 33.77 -6.29 -3.25
C THR A 103 34.62 -7.48 -2.82
N THR A 104 34.01 -8.64 -2.55
CA THR A 104 34.72 -9.80 -1.99
C THR A 104 34.76 -11.02 -2.92
N LYS A 105 34.05 -11.00 -4.05
CA LYS A 105 33.98 -12.12 -5.01
C LYS A 105 35.33 -12.57 -5.58
N ASP A 106 36.30 -11.67 -5.65
CA ASP A 106 37.62 -11.93 -6.22
C ASP A 106 38.72 -12.10 -5.14
N ILE A 107 38.35 -12.17 -3.87
CA ILE A 107 39.31 -12.44 -2.79
C ILE A 107 39.89 -13.84 -2.99
N PHE A 108 41.22 -13.95 -2.92
CA PHE A 108 41.90 -15.23 -3.01
C PHE A 108 41.56 -16.12 -1.81
N VAL A 109 41.31 -17.40 -2.08
CA VAL A 109 40.97 -18.42 -1.09
C VAL A 109 41.80 -19.66 -1.39
N GLU A 110 42.52 -20.15 -0.39
CA GLU A 110 43.42 -21.29 -0.57
C GLU A 110 42.63 -22.54 -0.98
N GLY A 111 43.18 -23.30 -1.94
CA GLY A 111 42.54 -24.51 -2.48
C GLY A 111 41.38 -24.26 -3.43
N ARG A 112 41.14 -23.02 -3.86
CA ARG A 112 40.11 -22.69 -4.87
C ARG A 112 40.61 -21.70 -5.93
N PRO A 113 40.32 -21.95 -7.23
CA PRO A 113 40.64 -21.00 -8.29
C PRO A 113 39.59 -19.88 -8.44
N TRP A 114 38.54 -19.87 -7.62
CA TRP A 114 37.55 -18.80 -7.52
C TRP A 114 37.48 -18.30 -6.07
N GLY A 115 36.92 -17.10 -5.87
CA GLY A 115 36.88 -16.48 -4.55
C GLY A 115 35.91 -17.15 -3.55
N PRO A 116 35.54 -16.46 -2.46
CA PRO A 116 34.87 -17.08 -1.32
C PRO A 116 33.38 -17.38 -1.55
N TRP A 117 32.83 -17.02 -2.71
CA TRP A 117 31.43 -17.22 -3.06
C TRP A 117 31.22 -18.47 -3.91
N ALA A 118 29.97 -18.94 -3.99
CA ALA A 118 29.61 -20.05 -4.86
C ALA A 118 30.02 -19.76 -6.32
N LYS A 119 30.62 -20.72 -7.00
CA LYS A 119 30.94 -20.60 -8.43
C LYS A 119 29.64 -20.41 -9.22
N GLY A 120 29.55 -19.31 -9.96
CA GLY A 120 28.31 -18.95 -10.68
C GLY A 120 27.18 -18.56 -9.72
N SER A 121 27.50 -17.75 -8.71
CA SER A 121 26.52 -17.26 -7.73
C SER A 121 25.30 -16.62 -8.41
N VAL A 122 24.11 -16.99 -7.95
CA VAL A 122 22.83 -16.54 -8.48
C VAL A 122 22.38 -15.31 -7.69
N LEU A 123 22.23 -14.16 -8.37
CA LEU A 123 21.98 -12.87 -7.72
C LEU A 123 20.52 -12.41 -7.83
N TRP A 124 19.76 -12.99 -8.75
CA TRP A 124 18.43 -12.50 -9.09
C TRP A 124 17.44 -12.49 -7.90
N PRO A 125 17.45 -13.45 -6.94
CA PRO A 125 16.51 -13.41 -5.82
C PRO A 125 16.74 -12.17 -4.94
N THR A 126 18.01 -11.78 -4.77
CA THR A 126 18.37 -10.56 -4.03
C THR A 126 17.94 -9.30 -4.78
N PHE A 127 18.17 -9.23 -6.09
CA PHE A 127 17.72 -8.08 -6.90
C PHE A 127 16.19 -7.95 -6.90
N MET A 128 15.47 -9.06 -6.98
CA MET A 128 14.02 -9.09 -6.91
C MET A 128 13.52 -8.51 -5.57
N LEU A 129 14.07 -8.99 -4.45
CA LEU A 129 13.66 -8.51 -3.12
C LEU A 129 14.03 -7.03 -2.91
N ALA A 130 15.19 -6.59 -3.41
CA ALA A 130 15.60 -5.18 -3.38
C ALA A 130 14.61 -4.31 -4.18
N ALA A 131 14.27 -4.71 -5.41
CA ALA A 131 13.34 -3.97 -6.26
C ALA A 131 11.92 -3.90 -5.68
N ALA A 132 11.42 -4.99 -5.09
CA ALA A 132 10.14 -5.02 -4.40
C ALA A 132 10.12 -4.07 -3.18
N SER A 133 11.22 -4.04 -2.43
CA SER A 133 11.39 -3.16 -1.26
C SER A 133 11.45 -1.68 -1.67
N ILE A 134 12.24 -1.33 -2.68
CA ILE A 134 12.32 0.05 -3.21
C ILE A 134 10.96 0.52 -3.69
N THR A 135 10.26 -0.31 -4.48
CA THR A 135 8.93 0.02 -5.01
C THR A 135 7.94 0.25 -3.87
N THR A 136 7.96 -0.60 -2.85
CA THR A 136 7.09 -0.45 -1.68
C THR A 136 7.43 0.80 -0.88
N SER A 137 8.70 1.10 -0.67
CA SER A 137 9.16 2.30 0.03
C SER A 137 8.66 3.58 -0.66
N LEU A 138 8.79 3.65 -1.98
CA LEU A 138 8.27 4.77 -2.78
C LEU A 138 6.74 4.89 -2.71
N LEU A 139 6.02 3.77 -2.78
CA LEU A 139 4.56 3.77 -2.66
C LEU A 139 4.09 4.19 -1.26
N ALA A 140 4.78 3.73 -0.22
CA ALA A 140 4.50 4.14 1.16
C ALA A 140 4.77 5.63 1.36
N LEU A 141 5.89 6.15 0.84
CA LEU A 141 6.22 7.57 0.91
C LEU A 141 5.20 8.44 0.18
N THR A 142 4.80 8.06 -1.04
CA THR A 142 3.77 8.78 -1.79
C THR A 142 2.42 8.76 -1.08
N ALA A 143 2.04 7.65 -0.45
CA ALA A 143 0.83 7.56 0.37
C ALA A 143 0.89 8.49 1.61
N LEU A 144 2.04 8.57 2.28
CA LEU A 144 2.25 9.47 3.43
C LEU A 144 2.19 10.95 3.02
N VAL A 145 2.82 11.31 1.89
CA VAL A 145 2.74 12.67 1.32
C VAL A 145 1.29 13.01 0.94
N ALA A 146 0.56 12.09 0.33
CA ALA A 146 -0.85 12.29 -0.02
C ALA A 146 -1.73 12.52 1.23
N LEU A 147 -1.48 11.77 2.31
CA LEU A 147 -2.15 11.97 3.61
C LEU A 147 -1.83 13.34 4.21
N TRP A 148 -0.57 13.77 4.13
CA TRP A 148 -0.12 15.08 4.65
C TRP A 148 -0.75 16.24 3.88
N CYS A 149 -0.74 16.17 2.55
CA CYS A 149 -1.28 17.23 1.68
C CYS A 149 -2.82 17.31 1.66
N ARG A 150 -3.53 16.51 2.49
CA ARG A 150 -5.00 16.44 2.60
C ARG A 150 -5.72 16.31 1.24
N ARG A 151 -5.07 15.74 0.22
CA ARG A 151 -5.72 15.49 -1.07
C ARG A 151 -6.83 14.45 -0.86
N ARG A 152 -8.08 14.92 -0.85
CA ARG A 152 -9.27 14.08 -0.86
C ARG A 152 -9.42 13.52 -2.26
N HIS A 153 -8.81 12.36 -2.54
CA HIS A 153 -9.20 11.59 -3.71
C HIS A 153 -10.26 10.56 -3.31
N ASP A 154 -11.37 10.55 -4.05
CA ASP A 154 -12.36 9.47 -4.07
C ASP A 154 -11.69 8.20 -4.59
N ALA A 155 -11.01 7.49 -3.68
CA ALA A 155 -10.08 6.43 -4.03
C ALA A 155 -10.32 5.14 -3.23
N ALA A 156 -11.53 4.91 -2.72
CA ALA A 156 -11.83 3.69 -1.96
C ALA A 156 -11.58 2.42 -2.81
N PHE A 157 -11.98 2.44 -4.09
CA PHE A 157 -11.74 1.31 -5.02
C PHE A 157 -10.26 1.13 -5.34
N PHE A 158 -9.56 2.23 -5.64
CA PHE A 158 -8.11 2.21 -5.86
C PHE A 158 -7.34 1.70 -4.63
N SER A 159 -7.81 2.05 -3.43
CA SER A 159 -7.19 1.60 -2.18
C SER A 159 -7.33 0.10 -1.94
N LEU A 160 -8.47 -0.50 -2.30
CA LEU A 160 -8.66 -1.95 -2.15
C LEU A 160 -7.84 -2.73 -3.18
N LEU A 161 -7.86 -2.30 -4.44
CA LEU A 161 -7.08 -2.94 -5.50
C LEU A 161 -5.57 -2.84 -5.21
N TYR A 162 -5.12 -1.68 -4.73
CA TYR A 162 -3.75 -1.49 -4.28
C TYR A 162 -3.37 -2.45 -3.15
N ALA A 163 -4.22 -2.56 -2.12
CA ALA A 163 -3.97 -3.46 -1.00
C ALA A 163 -3.91 -4.93 -1.46
N ALA A 164 -4.84 -5.36 -2.30
CA ALA A 164 -4.87 -6.72 -2.84
C ALA A 164 -3.62 -7.02 -3.68
N GLY A 165 -3.26 -6.12 -4.60
CA GLY A 165 -2.07 -6.26 -5.44
C GLY A 165 -0.79 -6.31 -4.61
N HIS A 166 -0.70 -5.48 -3.57
CA HIS A 166 0.42 -5.46 -2.64
C HIS A 166 0.55 -6.77 -1.86
N ILE A 167 -0.56 -7.30 -1.31
CA ILE A 167 -0.57 -8.59 -0.60
C ILE A 167 -0.12 -9.71 -1.54
N VAL A 168 -0.69 -9.80 -2.74
CA VAL A 168 -0.34 -10.84 -3.72
C VAL A 168 1.14 -10.75 -4.12
N ALA A 169 1.63 -9.55 -4.42
CA ALA A 169 3.02 -9.34 -4.78
C ALA A 169 3.98 -9.79 -3.66
N TRP A 170 3.71 -9.41 -2.40
CA TRP A 170 4.57 -9.76 -1.28
C TRP A 170 4.49 -11.24 -0.87
N VAL A 171 3.34 -11.89 -1.07
CA VAL A 171 3.23 -13.35 -0.94
C VAL A 171 4.13 -14.04 -1.97
N ILE A 172 4.05 -13.65 -3.25
CA ILE A 172 4.88 -14.21 -4.31
C ILE A 172 6.36 -13.96 -4.00
N VAL A 173 6.74 -12.72 -3.68
CA VAL A 173 8.13 -12.35 -3.33
C VAL A 173 8.64 -13.19 -2.16
N SER A 174 7.86 -13.34 -1.09
CA SER A 174 8.28 -14.09 0.11
C SER A 174 8.44 -15.59 -0.17
N VAL A 175 7.53 -16.17 -0.95
CA VAL A 175 7.58 -17.59 -1.34
C VAL A 175 8.76 -17.83 -2.27
N VAL A 176 8.89 -17.03 -3.34
CA VAL A 176 9.97 -17.15 -4.32
C VAL A 176 11.32 -16.96 -3.64
N TYR A 177 11.49 -15.92 -2.82
CA TYR A 177 12.75 -15.69 -2.10
C TYR A 177 13.13 -16.87 -1.19
N ARG A 178 12.13 -17.54 -0.61
CA ARG A 178 12.36 -18.73 0.22
C ARG A 178 12.69 -19.98 -0.59
N VAL A 179 12.00 -20.20 -1.72
CA VAL A 179 12.19 -21.37 -2.59
C VAL A 179 13.53 -21.30 -3.31
N GLU A 180 13.93 -20.11 -3.74
CA GLU A 180 15.19 -19.86 -4.44
C GLU A 180 16.41 -19.83 -3.53
N LYS A 181 16.20 -20.04 -2.22
CA LYS A 181 17.27 -20.29 -1.25
C LYS A 181 17.90 -21.65 -1.54
N THR A 182 19.04 -21.63 -2.22
CA THR A 182 19.83 -22.77 -2.68
C THR A 182 21.31 -22.59 -2.32
N GLU A 183 22.15 -23.60 -2.49
CA GLU A 183 23.60 -23.42 -2.25
C GLU A 183 24.28 -22.46 -3.27
N LYS A 184 23.55 -21.93 -4.25
CA LYS A 184 24.11 -21.05 -5.30
C LYS A 184 23.69 -19.60 -5.15
N ASP A 185 22.58 -19.31 -4.48
CA ASP A 185 22.20 -17.92 -4.23
C ASP A 185 22.98 -17.38 -3.03
N LEU A 186 22.99 -16.05 -2.87
CA LEU A 186 23.80 -15.41 -1.83
C LEU A 186 23.29 -15.67 -0.41
N TRP A 187 21.99 -15.86 -0.22
CA TRP A 187 21.41 -16.20 1.07
C TRP A 187 21.75 -17.64 1.43
N GLY A 188 21.42 -18.57 0.54
CA GLY A 188 21.63 -19.99 0.80
C GLY A 188 23.12 -20.33 0.93
N TRP A 189 23.99 -19.79 0.07
CA TRP A 189 25.44 -19.97 0.18
C TRP A 189 25.99 -19.50 1.53
N SER A 190 25.61 -18.30 1.98
CA SER A 190 26.08 -17.73 3.24
C SER A 190 25.73 -18.58 4.47
N CYS A 191 24.68 -19.41 4.36
CA CYS A 191 24.24 -20.30 5.42
C CYS A 191 24.88 -21.71 5.36
N THR A 192 25.69 -22.03 4.34
CA THR A 192 26.29 -23.36 4.19
C THR A 192 27.48 -23.60 5.11
N ASP A 193 27.74 -24.86 5.44
CA ASP A 193 28.95 -25.26 6.16
C ASP A 193 30.22 -25.01 5.33
N LYS A 194 30.10 -25.09 4.00
CA LYS A 194 31.20 -24.76 3.07
C LYS A 194 31.63 -23.31 3.27
N ALA A 195 30.70 -22.35 3.25
CA ALA A 195 30.98 -20.94 3.50
C ALA A 195 31.60 -20.70 4.88
N ARG A 196 31.13 -21.42 5.91
CA ARG A 196 31.70 -21.37 7.27
C ARG A 196 33.13 -21.90 7.32
N ALA A 197 33.47 -22.94 6.56
CA ALA A 197 34.84 -23.41 6.46
C ALA A 197 35.75 -22.39 5.76
N ILE A 198 35.26 -21.68 4.72
CA ILE A 198 36.00 -20.59 4.06
C ILE A 198 36.25 -19.43 5.03
N GLN A 199 35.28 -19.14 5.89
CA GLN A 199 35.34 -18.03 6.84
C GLN A 199 36.63 -18.04 7.70
N GLN A 200 37.18 -19.22 8.00
CA GLN A 200 38.42 -19.37 8.78
C GLN A 200 39.66 -18.79 8.07
N GLN A 201 39.62 -18.71 6.74
CA GLN A 201 40.70 -18.15 5.91
C GLN A 201 40.50 -16.65 5.61
N LEU A 202 39.37 -16.07 6.04
CA LEU A 202 38.99 -14.70 5.71
C LEU A 202 38.99 -13.83 6.96
N ASP A 203 39.39 -12.57 6.79
CA ASP A 203 39.20 -11.55 7.82
C ASP A 203 37.69 -11.31 8.02
N SER A 204 37.18 -11.64 9.21
CA SER A 204 35.79 -11.42 9.62
C SER A 204 35.32 -9.97 9.49
N LYS A 205 36.24 -8.99 9.49
CA LYS A 205 35.90 -7.58 9.20
C LYS A 205 35.57 -7.38 7.71
N LYS A 206 36.21 -8.13 6.82
CA LYS A 206 36.01 -8.04 5.37
C LYS A 206 34.85 -8.88 4.87
N LEU A 207 34.56 -10.02 5.45
CA LEU A 207 33.40 -10.83 5.09
C LEU A 207 33.00 -11.70 6.26
N ASN A 208 31.72 -11.69 6.64
CA ASN A 208 31.18 -12.55 7.68
C ASN A 208 29.92 -13.25 7.16
N PHE A 209 30.05 -14.51 6.76
CA PHE A 209 28.95 -15.29 6.20
C PHE A 209 27.83 -15.57 7.20
N GLU A 210 28.16 -15.74 8.49
CA GLU A 210 27.15 -15.96 9.53
C GLU A 210 26.25 -14.73 9.70
N SER A 211 26.85 -13.53 9.73
CA SER A 211 26.11 -12.27 9.78
C SER A 211 25.22 -12.10 8.56
N LEU A 212 25.75 -12.36 7.35
CA LEU A 212 24.98 -12.28 6.11
C LEU A 212 23.82 -13.30 6.06
N CYS A 213 24.03 -14.52 6.57
CA CYS A 213 22.98 -15.52 6.68
C CYS A 213 21.84 -15.05 7.59
N LYS A 214 22.17 -14.48 8.76
CA LYS A 214 21.18 -13.94 9.72
C LYS A 214 20.46 -12.72 9.18
N LEU A 215 21.16 -11.77 8.56
CA LEU A 215 20.57 -10.57 7.97
C LEU A 215 19.58 -10.91 6.84
N GLN A 216 19.95 -11.83 5.96
CA GLN A 216 19.06 -12.28 4.88
C GLN A 216 17.89 -13.12 5.41
N ALA A 217 18.10 -13.92 6.46
CA ALA A 217 16.99 -14.59 7.15
C ALA A 217 16.00 -13.60 7.77
N SER A 218 16.50 -12.55 8.43
CA SER A 218 15.66 -11.47 8.97
C SER A 218 14.90 -10.75 7.86
N SER A 219 15.50 -10.53 6.68
CA SER A 219 14.82 -9.92 5.54
C SER A 219 13.62 -10.74 5.06
N TRP A 220 13.72 -12.07 5.07
CA TRP A 220 12.59 -12.96 4.77
C TRP A 220 11.50 -12.91 5.86
N GLU A 221 11.88 -12.86 7.13
CA GLU A 221 10.89 -12.72 8.22
C GLU A 221 10.13 -11.39 8.11
N VAL A 222 10.82 -10.31 7.77
CA VAL A 222 10.21 -8.99 7.53
C VAL A 222 9.28 -9.03 6.31
N SER A 223 9.64 -9.73 5.23
CA SER A 223 8.78 -9.85 4.04
C SER A 223 7.46 -10.56 4.36
N VAL A 224 7.50 -11.58 5.22
CA VAL A 224 6.29 -12.27 5.72
C VAL A 224 5.49 -11.36 6.65
N ALA A 225 6.15 -10.62 7.54
CA ALA A 225 5.49 -9.68 8.44
C ALA A 225 4.74 -8.57 7.67
N GLU A 226 5.30 -8.09 6.56
CA GLU A 226 4.68 -7.09 5.69
C GLU A 226 3.31 -7.56 5.17
N VAL A 227 3.23 -8.83 4.72
CA VAL A 227 1.97 -9.45 4.27
C VAL A 227 0.95 -9.48 5.40
N VAL A 228 1.35 -9.95 6.59
CA VAL A 228 0.45 -10.09 7.74
C VAL A 228 -0.09 -8.73 8.18
N ILE A 229 0.77 -7.73 8.31
CA ILE A 229 0.39 -6.38 8.72
C ILE A 229 -0.57 -5.77 7.70
N LYS A 230 -0.33 -5.96 6.40
CA LYS A 230 -1.24 -5.45 5.36
C LYS A 230 -2.59 -6.13 5.37
N ILE A 231 -2.65 -7.45 5.54
CA ILE A 231 -3.93 -8.17 5.67
C ILE A 231 -4.72 -7.63 6.87
N LEU A 232 -4.09 -7.50 8.04
CA LEU A 232 -4.75 -7.01 9.25
C LEU A 232 -5.23 -5.57 9.07
N SER A 233 -4.37 -4.69 8.54
CA SER A 233 -4.70 -3.28 8.32
C SER A 233 -5.85 -3.10 7.33
N THR A 234 -5.85 -3.86 6.24
CA THR A 234 -6.93 -3.86 5.25
C THR A 234 -8.23 -4.43 5.85
N GLY A 235 -8.16 -5.51 6.62
CA GLY A 235 -9.33 -6.09 7.29
C GLY A 235 -9.97 -5.13 8.30
N VAL A 236 -9.16 -4.46 9.12
CA VAL A 236 -9.60 -3.44 10.07
C VAL A 236 -10.24 -2.26 9.34
N SER A 237 -9.63 -1.79 8.24
CA SER A 237 -10.16 -0.69 7.44
C SER A 237 -11.51 -1.06 6.80
N TRP A 238 -11.65 -2.28 6.28
CA TRP A 238 -12.90 -2.77 5.71
C TRP A 238 -14.01 -2.93 6.75
N TYR A 239 -13.68 -3.45 7.94
CA TYR A 239 -14.62 -3.53 9.06
C TYR A 239 -15.17 -2.15 9.46
N PHE A 240 -14.29 -1.15 9.56
CA PHE A 240 -14.72 0.21 9.88
C PHE A 240 -15.54 0.87 8.76
N ASP A 241 -15.22 0.63 7.49
CA ASP A 241 -16.01 1.11 6.35
C ASP A 241 -17.44 0.51 6.37
N GLY A 242 -17.56 -0.79 6.68
CA GLY A 242 -18.85 -1.46 6.87
C GLY A 242 -19.69 -0.81 7.98
N LYS A 243 -19.08 -0.55 9.16
CA LYS A 243 -19.74 0.17 10.26
C LYS A 243 -20.18 1.57 9.83
N GLN A 244 -19.33 2.31 9.12
CA GLN A 244 -19.65 3.66 8.64
C GLN A 244 -20.85 3.68 7.70
N LYS A 245 -20.95 2.71 6.77
CA LYS A 245 -22.10 2.58 5.87
C LYS A 245 -23.39 2.33 6.64
N GLY A 246 -23.36 1.46 7.67
CA GLY A 246 -24.50 1.23 8.56
C GLY A 246 -24.98 2.51 9.26
N LEU A 247 -24.05 3.25 9.88
CA LEU A 247 -24.38 4.53 10.53
C LEU A 247 -24.93 5.58 9.54
N LYS A 248 -24.41 5.59 8.31
CA LYS A 248 -24.89 6.51 7.26
C LYS A 248 -26.34 6.20 6.86
N ILE A 249 -26.69 4.92 6.72
CA ILE A 249 -28.06 4.50 6.39
C ILE A 249 -29.02 4.89 7.52
N GLU A 250 -28.63 4.66 8.77
CA GLU A 250 -29.42 5.07 9.95
C GLU A 250 -29.63 6.59 10.01
N LEU A 251 -28.57 7.36 9.74
CA LEU A 251 -28.62 8.82 9.70
C LEU A 251 -29.56 9.34 8.60
N VAL A 252 -29.55 8.75 7.41
CA VAL A 252 -30.45 9.12 6.29
C VAL A 252 -31.89 8.74 6.61
N GLY A 253 -32.12 7.58 7.24
CA GLY A 253 -33.44 7.17 7.69
C GLY A 253 -34.06 8.14 8.71
N ASP A 254 -33.27 8.62 9.68
CA ASP A 254 -33.72 9.58 10.69
C ASP A 254 -34.08 10.95 10.07
N ILE A 255 -33.34 11.39 9.03
CA ILE A 255 -33.66 12.60 8.26
C ILE A 255 -35.01 12.44 7.53
N GLY A 256 -35.22 11.29 6.87
CA GLY A 256 -36.45 11.03 6.11
C GLY A 256 -37.71 11.03 6.98
N SER A 257 -37.65 10.37 8.14
CA SER A 257 -38.78 10.30 9.07
C SER A 257 -39.13 11.67 9.68
N ALA A 258 -38.13 12.49 10.00
CA ALA A 258 -38.36 13.84 10.52
C ALA A 258 -39.05 14.76 9.48
N GLY A 259 -38.66 14.64 8.20
CA GLY A 259 -39.29 15.41 7.12
C GLY A 259 -40.74 14.99 6.85
N PHE A 260 -41.06 13.70 6.93
CA PHE A 260 -42.42 13.21 6.74
C PHE A 260 -43.38 13.71 7.83
N ASN A 261 -42.96 13.66 9.10
CA ASN A 261 -43.78 14.12 10.22
C ASN A 261 -44.11 15.63 10.16
N GLN A 262 -43.27 16.43 9.50
CA GLN A 262 -43.52 17.88 9.34
C GLN A 262 -44.51 18.21 8.22
N VAL A 263 -44.72 17.29 7.25
CA VAL A 263 -45.66 17.49 6.13
C VAL A 263 -47.07 17.03 6.47
N THR A 264 -47.21 16.07 7.39
CA THR A 264 -48.50 15.45 7.76
C THR A 264 -49.17 16.04 9.01
N GLY A 265 -48.54 16.99 9.69
CA GLY A 265 -49.07 17.65 10.89
C GLY A 265 -49.28 19.14 10.65
#